data_AF-A0A6A3IIA6-F1
#
_entry.id   AF-A0A6A3IIA6-F1
#
_cell.length_a   1.000
_cell.length_b   1.000
_cell.length_c   1.000
_cell.angle_alpha   90.00
_cell.angle_beta   90.00
_cell.angle_gamma   90.00
#
_symmetry.space_group_name_H-M   'P 1'
#
loop_
_entity.id
_entity.type
_entity.pdbx_description
1 polymer ?
#
loop_
_entity_poly.entity_id
_entity_poly.type
_entity_poly.pdbx_seq_one_letter_code
_entity_poly.pdbx_strand_id
1 'polypeptide(L)'
;MGRAHPIPANQIAPFASLQLQTLEARASHAQAVCLEVGTQSCRQRSATATQIPGVAKIVKKLTPDKQKAANKLFTKLKLHETTSDLFESPNFHKWVKSVTKSYKKTPDAANAVIVSTITARYGDEALARMLVAAKEAPTTRNLATQLEEVQLAIWLTSKKTADDVFKLLKLDDEGAKLFETPVFSTWVSYATKLDGKNPDALMFSVLKTRYDDDVLADIFIAANETRSTRRIAARQEKLLFAKWTDDGKTADDAFKLLKLNPNRDDFLKSPALDSWISYVKMVEEDPYKLLLATLTARYTDEGLVSMLVVAKQDYKTVSIAGKLEDALFNRWKVQGKSAESVFKLLNLKKEENKLFESPMFSTWESYVTKLDKTNPDKLMLSVLKTGYNDESLANMLISAQKLPRTKPFAGRLQKELWISQDKTADDIFQLLKLDQQGENIFDTGEFSTWVSYVTKLNKLDEKPDEFAVIIELQKRFGNLELAKMFSAALKSSGPNKNLISSLQALQFKRWLADGITPNKLDTKLAHRTLNLPGVAPIPLSDFDNRSTGVLLNYVDFYRANA
;
A
#
# COMPACT_ATOMS: atom_id res chain seq x y z
N MET A 1 -33.23 4.09 -51.53
CA MET A 1 -32.18 3.44 -52.35
C MET A 1 -30.94 4.31 -52.31
N GLY A 2 -29.93 3.91 -51.54
CA GLY A 2 -28.63 4.58 -51.47
C GLY A 2 -27.59 3.50 -51.20
N ARG A 3 -26.73 3.26 -52.19
CA ARG A 3 -25.76 2.16 -52.22
C ARG A 3 -24.68 2.39 -51.16
N ALA A 4 -24.46 1.39 -50.31
CA ALA A 4 -23.28 1.32 -49.46
C ALA A 4 -22.06 0.96 -50.32
N HIS A 5 -21.02 1.80 -50.27
CA HIS A 5 -19.69 1.46 -50.79
C HIS A 5 -18.99 0.50 -49.80
N PRO A 6 -18.32 -0.56 -50.26
CA PRO A 6 -17.48 -1.40 -49.40
C PRO A 6 -16.20 -0.65 -49.04
N ILE A 7 -15.89 -0.61 -47.74
CA ILE A 7 -14.61 -0.14 -47.21
C ILE A 7 -13.53 -1.17 -47.58
N PRO A 8 -12.35 -0.76 -48.09
CA PRO A 8 -11.30 -1.69 -48.51
C PRO A 8 -10.72 -2.48 -47.32
N ALA A 9 -10.44 -3.76 -47.56
CA ALA A 9 -9.99 -4.77 -46.59
C ALA A 9 -8.56 -4.57 -46.02
N ASN A 10 -8.08 -3.33 -45.91
CA ASN A 10 -6.72 -3.00 -45.47
C ASN A 10 -6.66 -2.09 -44.23
N GLN A 11 -7.71 -2.06 -43.41
CA GLN A 11 -7.75 -1.33 -42.12
C GLN A 11 -8.12 -2.20 -40.90
N ILE A 12 -8.05 -3.53 -41.02
CA ILE A 12 -8.23 -4.49 -39.90
C ILE A 12 -6.89 -5.17 -39.55
N ALA A 13 -5.77 -4.44 -39.65
CA ALA A 13 -4.46 -4.95 -39.30
C ALA A 13 -3.58 -3.85 -38.68
N PRO A 14 -3.78 -3.56 -37.38
CA PRO A 14 -2.59 -3.36 -36.54
C PRO A 14 -2.60 -4.22 -35.25
N PHE A 15 -3.74 -4.79 -34.84
CA PHE A 15 -3.83 -5.50 -33.56
C PHE A 15 -3.26 -6.92 -33.58
N ALA A 16 -3.37 -7.64 -34.70
CA ALA A 16 -2.78 -8.98 -34.83
C ALA A 16 -1.24 -8.94 -34.98
N SER A 17 -0.69 -7.89 -35.61
CA SER A 17 0.75 -7.72 -35.77
C SER A 17 1.44 -7.31 -34.46
N LEU A 18 0.76 -6.53 -33.61
CA LEU A 18 1.27 -6.23 -32.26
C LEU A 18 1.24 -7.47 -31.36
N GLN A 19 0.22 -8.34 -31.48
CA GLN A 19 0.14 -9.60 -30.73
C GLN A 19 1.18 -10.63 -31.18
N LEU A 20 1.50 -10.74 -32.48
CA LEU A 20 2.58 -11.62 -32.94
C LEU A 20 3.97 -11.13 -32.52
N GLN A 21 4.24 -9.82 -32.62
CA GLN A 21 5.54 -9.25 -32.19
C GLN A 21 5.72 -9.31 -30.66
N THR A 22 4.64 -9.23 -29.88
CA THR A 22 4.68 -9.47 -28.42
C THR A 22 4.77 -10.96 -28.09
N LEU A 23 4.21 -11.87 -28.88
CA LEU A 23 4.39 -13.32 -28.71
C LEU A 23 5.83 -13.78 -29.02
N GLU A 24 6.47 -13.21 -30.04
CA GLU A 24 7.87 -13.50 -30.37
C GLU A 24 8.84 -12.91 -29.32
N ALA A 25 8.53 -11.73 -28.76
CA ALA A 25 9.25 -11.19 -27.61
C ALA A 25 9.02 -11.99 -26.32
N ARG A 26 7.80 -12.50 -26.08
CA ARG A 26 7.43 -13.37 -24.95
C ARG A 26 8.11 -14.74 -25.03
N ALA A 27 8.30 -15.30 -26.23
CA ALA A 27 9.07 -16.53 -26.44
C ALA A 27 10.56 -16.35 -26.10
N SER A 28 11.14 -15.20 -26.45
CA SER A 28 12.54 -14.87 -26.14
C SER A 28 12.76 -14.55 -24.65
N HIS A 29 11.75 -14.00 -23.94
CA HIS A 29 11.83 -13.71 -22.51
C HIS A 29 11.51 -14.95 -21.64
N ALA A 30 10.60 -15.82 -22.05
CA ALA A 30 10.40 -17.14 -21.42
C ALA A 30 11.66 -18.01 -21.54
N GLN A 31 12.38 -17.93 -22.67
CA GLN A 31 13.71 -18.53 -22.80
C GLN A 31 14.77 -17.90 -21.88
N ALA A 32 14.67 -16.62 -21.55
CA ALA A 32 15.57 -15.95 -20.59
C ALA A 32 15.27 -16.33 -19.13
N VAL A 33 14.01 -16.58 -18.78
CA VAL A 33 13.63 -17.11 -17.45
C VAL A 33 14.04 -18.58 -17.30
N CYS A 34 14.07 -19.36 -18.39
CA CYS A 34 14.71 -20.69 -18.42
C CYS A 34 16.24 -20.67 -18.27
N LEU A 35 16.90 -19.51 -18.35
CA LEU A 35 18.35 -19.37 -18.14
C LEU A 35 18.71 -19.03 -16.68
N GLU A 36 17.77 -18.54 -15.87
CA GLU A 36 17.94 -18.40 -14.41
C GLU A 36 17.39 -19.62 -13.64
N VAL A 37 16.39 -20.31 -14.18
CA VAL A 37 15.91 -21.60 -13.68
C VAL A 37 16.43 -22.67 -14.61
N GLY A 38 17.70 -23.04 -14.41
CA GLY A 38 18.49 -23.83 -15.34
C GLY A 38 17.74 -24.99 -16.01
N THR A 39 18.13 -25.25 -17.26
CA THR A 39 17.71 -26.30 -18.21
C THR A 39 17.86 -27.75 -17.71
N GLN A 40 17.46 -28.01 -16.47
CA GLN A 40 17.57 -29.27 -15.75
C GLN A 40 16.19 -29.88 -15.46
N SER A 41 15.13 -29.38 -16.12
CA SER A 41 13.77 -29.93 -16.04
C SER A 41 13.52 -31.14 -16.98
N CYS A 42 14.51 -31.60 -17.77
CA CYS A 42 14.32 -32.74 -18.69
C CYS A 42 15.41 -33.84 -18.63
N ARG A 43 16.23 -33.89 -17.58
CA ARG A 43 17.04 -35.09 -17.30
C ARG A 43 17.00 -35.38 -15.81
N GLN A 44 16.30 -36.45 -15.44
CA GLN A 44 16.56 -37.16 -14.20
C GLN A 44 18.07 -37.43 -14.10
N ARG A 45 18.76 -36.63 -13.28
CA ARG A 45 20.06 -36.99 -12.75
C ARG A 45 19.89 -37.12 -11.26
N SER A 46 19.94 -38.37 -10.81
CA SER A 46 20.13 -38.73 -9.42
C SER A 46 21.26 -37.88 -8.85
N ALA A 47 20.94 -36.91 -7.99
CA ALA A 47 21.92 -36.36 -7.09
C ALA A 47 22.39 -37.52 -6.22
N THR A 48 23.56 -38.06 -6.54
CA THR A 48 24.14 -39.17 -5.82
C THR A 48 24.28 -38.77 -4.36
N ALA A 49 23.62 -39.51 -3.45
CA ALA A 49 23.59 -39.33 -2.00
C ALA A 49 24.96 -39.36 -1.29
N THR A 50 26.07 -39.18 -2.02
CA THR A 50 27.45 -39.38 -1.60
C THR A 50 28.16 -38.11 -1.11
N GLN A 51 27.53 -36.93 -1.13
CA GLN A 51 28.21 -35.65 -0.82
C GLN A 51 27.64 -34.85 0.37
N ILE A 52 26.83 -35.42 1.26
CA ILE A 52 26.43 -34.73 2.51
C ILE A 52 27.42 -35.12 3.64
N PRO A 53 28.27 -34.20 4.13
CA PRO A 53 29.25 -34.50 5.17
C PRO A 53 28.57 -34.94 6.47
N GLY A 54 29.02 -36.05 7.06
CA GLY A 54 28.52 -36.56 8.35
C GLY A 54 27.58 -37.77 8.25
N VAL A 55 26.78 -37.84 7.19
CA VAL A 55 25.75 -38.87 6.97
C VAL A 55 26.34 -40.29 6.84
N ALA A 56 27.42 -40.45 6.06
CA ALA A 56 28.16 -41.72 5.95
C ALA A 56 28.93 -42.13 7.23
N LYS A 57 29.21 -41.19 8.14
CA LYS A 57 29.85 -41.48 9.43
C LYS A 57 28.86 -42.06 10.45
N ILE A 58 27.56 -41.80 10.32
CA ILE A 58 26.54 -42.27 11.26
C ILE A 58 26.29 -43.79 11.06
N VAL A 59 26.08 -44.23 9.82
CA VAL A 59 25.81 -45.65 9.49
C VAL A 59 27.00 -46.55 9.83
N LYS A 60 28.24 -46.11 9.58
CA LYS A 60 29.47 -46.87 9.90
C LYS A 60 29.72 -47.06 11.41
N LYS A 61 29.00 -46.36 12.29
CA LYS A 61 29.20 -46.36 13.75
C LYS A 61 28.11 -47.12 14.53
N LEU A 62 27.09 -47.64 13.86
CA LEU A 62 26.06 -48.47 14.48
C LEU A 62 26.59 -49.89 14.69
N THR A 63 26.51 -50.38 15.93
CA THR A 63 26.90 -51.76 16.27
C THR A 63 25.64 -52.58 16.59
N PRO A 64 25.38 -53.72 15.91
CA PRO A 64 24.16 -54.51 16.08
C PRO A 64 23.88 -54.92 17.53
N ASP A 65 24.92 -55.29 18.28
CA ASP A 65 24.79 -55.73 19.68
C ASP A 65 24.25 -54.64 20.60
N LYS A 66 24.75 -53.41 20.44
CA LYS A 66 24.30 -52.27 21.23
C LYS A 66 22.88 -51.83 20.84
N GLN A 67 22.50 -51.95 19.57
CA GLN A 67 21.11 -51.74 19.13
C GLN A 67 20.17 -52.76 19.78
N LYS A 68 20.54 -54.05 19.77
CA LYS A 68 19.76 -55.12 20.41
C LYS A 68 19.59 -54.90 21.91
N ALA A 69 20.65 -54.47 22.60
CA ALA A 69 20.61 -54.12 24.01
C ALA A 69 19.68 -52.92 24.29
N ALA A 70 19.74 -51.87 23.45
CA ALA A 70 18.86 -50.71 23.55
C ALA A 70 17.38 -51.09 23.37
N ASN A 71 17.06 -51.93 22.37
CA ASN A 71 15.71 -52.43 22.12
C ASN A 71 15.16 -53.26 23.30
N LYS A 72 16.00 -54.12 23.90
CA LYS A 72 15.62 -54.93 25.07
C LYS A 72 15.32 -54.04 26.29
N LEU A 73 16.15 -53.03 26.53
CA LEU A 73 15.93 -52.08 27.62
C LEU A 73 14.67 -51.22 27.39
N PHE A 74 14.43 -50.77 26.16
CA PHE A 74 13.23 -50.02 25.78
C PHE A 74 11.94 -50.79 26.11
N THR A 75 11.95 -52.10 25.80
CA THR A 75 10.84 -53.00 26.09
C THR A 75 10.69 -53.24 27.60
N LYS A 76 11.80 -53.49 28.32
CA LYS A 76 11.81 -53.69 29.78
C LYS A 76 11.28 -52.48 30.56
N LEU A 77 11.53 -51.27 30.08
CA LEU A 77 11.04 -50.03 30.67
C LEU A 77 9.60 -49.69 30.26
N LYS A 78 8.91 -50.61 29.56
CA LYS A 78 7.53 -50.47 29.06
C LYS A 78 7.30 -49.22 28.19
N LEU A 79 8.36 -48.70 27.57
CA LEU A 79 8.27 -47.49 26.76
C LEU A 79 7.43 -47.71 25.50
N HIS A 80 7.39 -48.94 24.98
CA HIS A 80 6.55 -49.35 23.85
C HIS A 80 5.04 -49.32 24.13
N GLU A 81 4.62 -49.32 25.40
CA GLU A 81 3.21 -49.25 25.81
C GLU A 81 2.73 -47.79 25.96
N THR A 82 3.66 -46.82 26.02
CA THR A 82 3.35 -45.40 26.19
C THR A 82 3.21 -44.73 24.83
N THR A 83 2.08 -44.07 24.57
CA THR A 83 1.83 -43.37 23.30
C THR A 83 1.75 -41.85 23.45
N SER A 84 1.34 -41.34 24.62
CA SER A 84 1.35 -39.90 24.93
C SER A 84 2.59 -39.52 25.77
N ASP A 85 3.26 -38.45 25.36
CA ASP A 85 4.37 -37.80 26.09
C ASP A 85 5.61 -38.67 26.35
N LEU A 86 5.95 -39.55 25.39
CA LEU A 86 7.15 -40.39 25.45
C LEU A 86 8.40 -39.58 25.82
N PHE A 87 8.55 -38.38 25.24
CA PHE A 87 9.69 -37.50 25.47
C PHE A 87 9.76 -36.89 26.87
N GLU A 88 8.63 -36.80 27.57
CA GLU A 88 8.57 -36.29 28.95
C GLU A 88 8.73 -37.42 29.99
N SER A 89 8.47 -38.66 29.58
CA SER A 89 8.52 -39.83 30.47
C SER A 89 9.86 -39.96 31.22
N PRO A 90 9.87 -40.07 32.56
CA PRO A 90 11.09 -40.32 33.32
C PRO A 90 11.80 -41.61 32.91
N ASN A 91 11.06 -42.63 32.46
CA ASN A 91 11.61 -43.88 31.97
C ASN A 91 12.30 -43.70 30.61
N PHE A 92 11.78 -42.80 29.77
CA PHE A 92 12.42 -42.47 28.49
C PHE A 92 13.75 -41.74 28.73
N HIS A 93 13.78 -40.76 29.64
CA HIS A 93 15.02 -40.09 30.04
C HIS A 93 16.07 -41.08 30.60
N LYS A 94 15.65 -42.04 31.45
CA LYS A 94 16.52 -43.12 31.94
C LYS A 94 17.07 -43.97 30.79
N TRP A 95 16.22 -44.33 29.83
CA TRP A 95 16.62 -45.10 28.66
C TRP A 95 17.60 -44.33 27.76
N VAL A 96 17.30 -43.08 27.40
CA VAL A 96 18.19 -42.21 26.61
C VAL A 96 19.54 -42.04 27.30
N LYS A 97 19.57 -41.83 28.63
CA LYS A 97 20.81 -41.76 29.40
C LYS A 97 21.61 -43.07 29.34
N SER A 98 20.93 -44.21 29.34
CA SER A 98 21.58 -45.53 29.19
C SER A 98 22.18 -45.72 27.80
N VAL A 99 21.43 -45.37 26.74
CA VAL A 99 21.91 -45.48 25.36
C VAL A 99 23.11 -44.56 25.15
N THR A 100 23.00 -43.29 25.52
CA THR A 100 24.10 -42.31 25.38
C THR A 100 25.37 -42.72 26.14
N LYS A 101 25.23 -43.31 27.34
CA LYS A 101 26.38 -43.84 28.12
C LYS A 101 27.12 -44.99 27.40
N SER A 102 26.43 -45.79 26.60
CA SER A 102 27.03 -46.86 25.78
C SER A 102 27.78 -46.34 24.54
N TYR A 103 27.60 -45.05 24.21
CA TYR A 103 28.13 -44.39 23.02
C TYR A 103 28.85 -43.07 23.36
N LYS A 104 29.51 -42.98 24.53
CA LYS A 104 30.21 -41.77 25.02
C LYS A 104 31.14 -41.09 24.01
N LYS A 105 31.82 -41.86 23.16
CA LYS A 105 32.77 -41.36 22.15
C LYS A 105 32.09 -41.01 20.81
N THR A 106 30.81 -41.33 20.65
CA THR A 106 30.05 -41.17 19.39
C THR A 106 28.60 -40.77 19.66
N PRO A 107 28.33 -39.54 20.11
CA PRO A 107 26.97 -39.08 20.41
C PRO A 107 25.99 -39.24 19.24
N ASP A 108 26.42 -38.98 18.00
CA ASP A 108 25.57 -39.14 16.80
C ASP A 108 25.08 -40.58 16.59
N ALA A 109 25.90 -41.57 16.93
CA ALA A 109 25.53 -42.98 16.85
C ALA A 109 24.51 -43.35 17.95
N ALA A 110 24.57 -42.70 19.11
CA ALA A 110 23.55 -42.86 20.16
C ALA A 110 22.19 -42.37 19.68
N ASN A 111 22.15 -41.18 19.06
CA ASN A 111 20.91 -40.62 18.52
C ASN A 111 20.35 -41.48 17.37
N ALA A 112 21.20 -42.03 16.51
CA ALA A 112 20.76 -42.95 15.46
C ALA A 112 20.11 -44.23 16.02
N VAL A 113 20.67 -44.78 17.10
CA VAL A 113 20.06 -45.92 17.82
C VAL A 113 18.73 -45.52 18.43
N ILE A 114 18.64 -44.33 19.02
CA ILE A 114 17.39 -43.82 19.60
C ILE A 114 16.30 -43.72 18.52
N VAL A 115 16.58 -42.99 17.43
CA VAL A 115 15.64 -42.82 16.31
C VAL A 115 15.25 -44.16 15.71
N SER A 116 16.20 -45.05 15.43
CA SER A 116 15.91 -46.37 14.85
C SER A 116 15.05 -47.24 15.78
N THR A 117 15.26 -47.16 17.10
CA THR A 117 14.47 -47.91 18.08
C THR A 117 13.02 -47.42 18.10
N ILE A 118 12.80 -46.11 18.14
CA ILE A 118 11.45 -45.52 18.19
C ILE A 118 10.74 -45.73 16.84
N THR A 119 11.44 -45.50 15.72
CA THR A 119 10.91 -45.74 14.36
C THR A 119 10.47 -47.18 14.17
N ALA A 120 11.26 -48.16 14.64
CA ALA A 120 10.90 -49.58 14.53
C ALA A 120 9.64 -49.97 15.35
N ARG A 121 9.21 -49.14 16.31
CA ARG A 121 8.03 -49.39 17.15
C ARG A 121 6.81 -48.62 16.70
N TYR A 122 6.96 -47.35 16.36
CA TYR A 122 5.84 -46.45 16.06
C TYR A 122 5.70 -46.12 14.57
N GLY A 123 6.74 -46.38 13.77
CA GLY A 123 6.83 -45.92 12.39
C GLY A 123 7.38 -44.50 12.27
N ASP A 124 7.78 -44.14 11.06
CA ASP A 124 8.41 -42.86 10.78
C ASP A 124 7.47 -41.66 10.95
N GLU A 125 6.21 -41.78 10.49
CA GLU A 125 5.18 -40.75 10.63
C GLU A 125 4.92 -40.41 12.11
N ALA A 126 4.66 -41.44 12.92
CA ALA A 126 4.38 -41.25 14.34
C ALA A 126 5.56 -40.64 15.06
N LEU A 127 6.80 -41.07 14.76
CA LEU A 127 7.99 -40.43 15.30
C LEU A 127 8.08 -38.96 14.89
N ALA A 128 7.85 -38.63 13.62
CA ALA A 128 7.88 -37.24 13.16
C ALA A 128 6.83 -36.39 13.90
N ARG A 129 5.60 -36.88 14.06
CA ARG A 129 4.54 -36.20 14.85
C ARG A 129 4.97 -35.98 16.30
N MET A 130 5.54 -36.99 16.95
CA MET A 130 6.02 -36.87 18.34
C MET A 130 7.17 -35.87 18.45
N LEU A 131 8.09 -35.82 17.48
CA LEU A 131 9.20 -34.88 17.48
C LEU A 131 8.73 -33.44 17.28
N VAL A 132 7.77 -33.20 16.39
CA VAL A 132 7.17 -31.88 16.21
C VAL A 132 6.52 -31.41 17.52
N ALA A 133 5.72 -32.26 18.18
CA ALA A 133 5.12 -31.94 19.48
C ALA A 133 6.19 -31.67 20.56
N ALA A 134 7.24 -32.51 20.63
CA ALA A 134 8.32 -32.36 21.60
C ALA A 134 9.20 -31.11 21.33
N LYS A 135 9.14 -30.48 20.16
CA LYS A 135 9.84 -29.21 19.90
C LYS A 135 9.11 -28.01 20.50
N GLU A 136 7.83 -28.13 20.82
CA GLU A 136 7.05 -27.05 21.43
C GLU A 136 7.44 -26.82 22.90
N ALA A 137 7.72 -27.89 23.65
CA ALA A 137 8.11 -27.79 25.05
C ALA A 137 9.61 -27.45 25.24
N PRO A 138 9.98 -26.40 26.03
CA PRO A 138 11.38 -26.00 26.22
C PRO A 138 12.31 -27.09 26.77
N THR A 139 11.80 -28.00 27.59
CA THR A 139 12.56 -29.08 28.24
C THR A 139 12.98 -30.18 27.27
N THR A 140 12.19 -30.44 26.24
CA THR A 140 12.40 -31.53 25.27
C THR A 140 12.88 -31.04 23.90
N ARG A 141 12.74 -29.73 23.61
CA ARG A 141 13.09 -29.10 22.32
C ARG A 141 14.48 -29.45 21.79
N ASN A 142 15.51 -29.40 22.62
CA ASN A 142 16.89 -29.65 22.18
C ASN A 142 17.08 -31.11 21.74
N LEU A 143 16.55 -32.06 22.52
CA LEU A 143 16.63 -33.47 22.18
C LEU A 143 15.80 -33.78 20.94
N ALA A 144 14.57 -33.26 20.86
CA ALA A 144 13.69 -33.45 19.71
C ALA A 144 14.32 -32.92 18.40
N THR A 145 14.94 -31.75 18.44
CA THR A 145 15.65 -31.17 17.29
C THR A 145 16.83 -32.05 16.84
N GLN A 146 17.61 -32.57 17.78
CA GLN A 146 18.73 -33.48 17.46
C GLN A 146 18.26 -34.81 16.86
N LEU A 147 17.13 -35.33 17.34
CA LEU A 147 16.58 -36.59 16.84
C LEU A 147 15.89 -36.42 15.48
N GLU A 148 15.24 -35.28 15.22
CA GLU A 148 14.73 -34.94 13.89
C GLU A 148 15.87 -34.87 12.86
N GLU A 149 16.96 -34.18 13.17
CA GLU A 149 18.15 -34.12 12.29
C GLU A 149 18.68 -35.51 11.94
N VAL A 150 18.68 -36.43 12.90
CA VAL A 150 19.10 -37.82 12.70
C VAL A 150 18.07 -38.60 11.89
N GLN A 151 16.77 -38.39 12.10
CA GLN A 151 15.71 -39.00 11.29
C GLN A 151 15.84 -38.61 9.81
N LEU A 152 16.03 -37.31 9.53
CA LEU A 152 16.28 -36.80 8.18
C LEU A 152 17.54 -37.41 7.57
N ALA A 153 18.63 -37.51 8.35
CA ALA A 153 19.86 -38.15 7.89
C ALA A 153 19.67 -39.64 7.56
N ILE A 154 18.87 -40.38 8.33
CA ILE A 154 18.54 -41.79 8.05
C ILE A 154 17.79 -41.90 6.72
N TRP A 155 16.80 -41.05 6.45
CA TRP A 155 16.09 -41.04 5.17
C TRP A 155 17.02 -40.72 3.99
N LEU A 156 17.96 -39.78 4.16
CA LEU A 156 18.98 -39.47 3.17
C LEU A 156 19.92 -40.66 2.91
N THR A 157 20.41 -41.35 3.94
CA THR A 157 21.26 -42.56 3.78
C THR A 157 20.54 -43.69 3.08
N SER A 158 19.24 -43.82 3.35
CA SER A 158 18.36 -44.82 2.75
C SER A 158 17.97 -44.45 1.31
N LYS A 159 18.49 -43.33 0.80
CA LYS A 159 18.21 -42.80 -0.55
C LYS A 159 16.73 -42.64 -0.84
N LYS A 160 15.93 -42.31 0.19
CA LYS A 160 14.53 -41.96 -0.01
C LYS A 160 14.45 -40.73 -0.91
N THR A 161 13.42 -40.68 -1.75
CA THR A 161 13.09 -39.48 -2.52
C THR A 161 12.20 -38.57 -1.69
N ALA A 162 12.01 -37.32 -2.14
CA ALA A 162 11.02 -36.43 -1.54
C ALA A 162 9.60 -37.02 -1.61
N ASP A 163 9.27 -37.77 -2.67
CA ASP A 163 8.00 -38.50 -2.84
C ASP A 163 7.85 -39.64 -1.83
N ASP A 164 8.91 -40.42 -1.60
CA ASP A 164 8.89 -41.50 -0.62
C ASP A 164 8.64 -40.97 0.79
N VAL A 165 9.31 -39.87 1.17
CA VAL A 165 9.12 -39.25 2.48
C VAL A 165 7.73 -38.61 2.59
N PHE A 166 7.20 -38.03 1.51
CA PHE A 166 5.83 -37.49 1.49
C PHE A 166 4.79 -38.57 1.82
N LYS A 167 4.86 -39.72 1.14
CA LYS A 167 4.01 -40.90 1.39
C LYS A 167 4.21 -41.48 2.78
N LEU A 168 5.46 -41.59 3.20
CA LEU A 168 5.83 -42.13 4.51
C LEU A 168 5.30 -41.28 5.67
N LEU A 169 5.16 -39.97 5.46
CA LEU A 169 4.52 -39.04 6.40
C LEU A 169 2.99 -38.94 6.21
N LYS A 170 2.40 -39.76 5.33
CA LYS A 170 0.97 -39.79 5.00
C LYS A 170 0.38 -38.44 4.62
N LEU A 171 1.18 -37.61 3.99
CA LEU A 171 0.75 -36.28 3.53
C LEU A 171 -0.27 -36.35 2.39
N ASP A 172 -0.39 -37.50 1.73
CA ASP A 172 -1.40 -37.82 0.72
C ASP A 172 -2.83 -37.84 1.29
N ASP A 173 -2.99 -38.24 2.55
CA ASP A 173 -4.31 -38.40 3.19
C ASP A 173 -4.91 -37.05 3.65
N GLU A 174 -4.09 -35.99 3.69
CA GLU A 174 -4.44 -34.68 4.28
C GLU A 174 -5.18 -33.76 3.29
N GLY A 175 -5.05 -34.01 1.98
CA GLY A 175 -5.68 -33.23 0.92
C GLY A 175 -5.41 -31.73 1.06
N ALA A 176 -6.48 -30.91 1.11
CA ALA A 176 -6.37 -29.47 1.19
C ALA A 176 -5.74 -28.96 2.52
N LYS A 177 -5.71 -29.78 3.56
CA LYS A 177 -5.15 -29.43 4.88
C LYS A 177 -3.67 -29.78 5.02
N LEU A 178 -3.03 -30.22 3.93
CA LEU A 178 -1.62 -30.58 3.89
C LEU A 178 -0.70 -29.54 4.54
N PHE A 179 -0.91 -28.24 4.32
CA PHE A 179 -0.03 -27.21 4.86
C PHE A 179 -0.25 -26.98 6.37
N GLU A 180 -1.38 -27.42 6.92
CA GLU A 180 -1.74 -27.28 8.32
C GLU A 180 -1.20 -28.44 9.19
N THR A 181 -0.90 -29.60 8.58
CA THR A 181 -0.43 -30.76 9.33
C THR A 181 0.98 -30.49 9.90
N PRO A 182 1.22 -30.75 11.20
CA PRO A 182 2.50 -30.41 11.84
C PRO A 182 3.72 -31.08 11.17
N VAL A 183 3.54 -32.28 10.60
CA VAL A 183 4.59 -33.05 9.92
C VAL A 183 4.95 -32.53 8.52
N PHE A 184 4.17 -31.60 7.96
CA PHE A 184 4.56 -30.93 6.71
C PHE A 184 5.89 -30.19 6.86
N SER A 185 6.13 -29.58 8.03
CA SER A 185 7.40 -28.90 8.34
C SER A 185 8.61 -29.84 8.31
N THR A 186 8.42 -31.10 8.72
CA THR A 186 9.45 -32.15 8.65
C THR A 186 9.73 -32.54 7.19
N TRP A 187 8.70 -32.63 6.34
CA TRP A 187 8.89 -32.86 4.90
C TRP A 187 9.60 -31.70 4.20
N VAL A 188 9.24 -30.44 4.50
CA VAL A 188 9.94 -29.26 3.98
C VAL A 188 11.41 -29.27 4.39
N SER A 189 11.70 -29.61 5.66
CA SER A 189 13.08 -29.73 6.16
C SER A 189 13.84 -30.83 5.44
N TYR A 190 13.19 -31.96 5.17
CA TYR A 190 13.78 -33.05 4.39
C TYR A 190 14.11 -32.61 2.96
N ALA A 191 13.15 -32.04 2.23
CA ALA A 191 13.35 -31.58 0.86
C ALA A 191 14.48 -30.54 0.78
N THR A 192 14.57 -29.64 1.76
CA THR A 192 15.65 -28.64 1.88
C THR A 192 17.03 -29.28 2.05
N LYS A 193 17.14 -30.39 2.79
CA LYS A 193 18.42 -31.12 2.92
C LYS A 193 18.72 -31.99 1.71
N LEU A 194 17.69 -32.53 1.06
CA LEU A 194 17.84 -33.40 -0.12
C LEU A 194 18.31 -32.61 -1.34
N ASP A 195 17.74 -31.42 -1.56
CA ASP A 195 18.19 -30.47 -2.58
C ASP A 195 18.27 -29.07 -1.98
N GLY A 196 19.44 -28.71 -1.45
CA GLY A 196 19.67 -27.38 -0.87
C GLY A 196 19.73 -26.26 -1.91
N LYS A 197 19.80 -26.56 -3.21
CA LYS A 197 19.83 -25.55 -4.27
C LYS A 197 18.42 -25.20 -4.73
N ASN A 198 17.59 -26.22 -5.00
CA ASN A 198 16.25 -26.05 -5.58
C ASN A 198 15.15 -26.80 -4.80
N PRO A 199 15.03 -26.62 -3.48
CA PRO A 199 14.08 -27.40 -2.69
C PRO A 199 12.62 -27.10 -3.04
N ASP A 200 12.29 -25.84 -3.38
CA ASP A 200 10.93 -25.46 -3.72
C ASP A 200 10.47 -26.11 -5.03
N ALA A 201 11.34 -26.21 -6.04
CA ALA A 201 11.04 -26.91 -7.29
C ALA A 201 10.87 -28.41 -7.09
N LEU A 202 11.71 -29.02 -6.24
CA LEU A 202 11.58 -30.42 -5.85
C LEU A 202 10.22 -30.67 -5.17
N MET A 203 9.84 -29.86 -4.18
CA MET A 203 8.55 -29.96 -3.50
C MET A 203 7.38 -29.77 -4.48
N PHE A 204 7.45 -28.76 -5.34
CA PHE A 204 6.42 -28.48 -6.33
C PHE A 204 6.19 -29.67 -7.26
N SER A 205 7.26 -30.33 -7.71
CA SER A 205 7.16 -31.52 -8.57
C SER A 205 6.38 -32.66 -7.89
N VAL A 206 6.62 -32.89 -6.60
CA VAL A 206 5.91 -33.91 -5.81
C VAL A 206 4.43 -33.56 -5.68
N LEU A 207 4.10 -32.29 -5.40
CA LEU A 207 2.71 -31.82 -5.29
C LEU A 207 1.97 -31.90 -6.63
N LYS A 208 2.63 -31.50 -7.73
CA LYS A 208 2.04 -31.49 -9.08
C LYS A 208 1.66 -32.87 -9.61
N THR A 209 2.35 -33.92 -9.17
CA THR A 209 2.00 -35.31 -9.53
C THR A 209 0.72 -35.82 -8.85
N ARG A 210 0.24 -35.14 -7.81
CA ARG A 210 -0.92 -35.54 -7.00
C ARG A 210 -2.15 -34.67 -7.24
N TYR A 211 -1.91 -33.39 -7.52
CA TYR A 211 -2.94 -32.38 -7.61
C TYR A 211 -2.92 -31.70 -8.98
N ASP A 212 -4.12 -31.50 -9.53
CA ASP A 212 -4.33 -30.66 -10.69
C ASP A 212 -4.08 -29.19 -10.35
N ASP A 213 -3.89 -28.37 -11.38
CA ASP A 213 -3.44 -26.98 -11.22
C ASP A 213 -4.44 -26.10 -10.48
N ASP A 214 -5.75 -26.33 -10.67
CA ASP A 214 -6.80 -25.60 -9.94
C ASP A 214 -6.84 -26.02 -8.47
N VAL A 215 -6.68 -27.31 -8.18
CA VAL A 215 -6.59 -27.83 -6.80
C VAL A 215 -5.35 -27.29 -6.10
N LEU A 216 -4.19 -27.25 -6.77
CA LEU A 216 -2.98 -26.65 -6.21
C LEU A 216 -3.16 -25.17 -5.91
N ALA A 217 -3.81 -24.42 -6.80
CA ALA A 217 -4.11 -23.01 -6.56
C ALA A 217 -4.97 -22.84 -5.30
N ASP A 218 -6.05 -23.62 -5.16
CA ASP A 218 -6.93 -23.59 -3.99
C ASP A 218 -6.14 -23.88 -2.68
N ILE A 219 -5.26 -24.88 -2.71
CA ILE A 219 -4.40 -25.24 -1.56
C ILE A 219 -3.45 -24.09 -1.20
N PHE A 220 -2.76 -23.49 -2.17
CA PHE A 220 -1.80 -22.42 -1.90
C PHE A 220 -2.48 -21.13 -1.46
N ILE A 221 -3.66 -20.82 -2.00
CA ILE A 221 -4.48 -19.69 -1.57
C ILE A 221 -4.86 -19.83 -0.09
N ALA A 222 -5.41 -20.99 0.30
CA ALA A 222 -5.74 -21.25 1.69
C ALA A 222 -4.51 -21.17 2.60
N ALA A 223 -3.37 -21.72 2.17
CA ALA A 223 -2.12 -21.68 2.91
C ALA A 223 -1.50 -20.28 2.99
N ASN A 224 -1.77 -19.38 2.04
CA ASN A 224 -1.33 -17.99 2.05
C ASN A 224 -2.05 -17.13 3.11
N GLU A 225 -3.30 -17.48 3.44
CA GLU A 225 -4.05 -16.80 4.50
C GLU A 225 -3.43 -17.05 5.88
N THR A 226 -2.78 -18.19 6.08
CA THR A 226 -2.20 -18.59 7.37
C THR A 226 -0.76 -18.12 7.55
N ARG A 227 -0.48 -17.38 8.63
CA ARG A 227 0.83 -16.72 8.88
C ARG A 227 2.03 -17.68 8.86
N SER A 228 1.89 -18.88 9.43
CA SER A 228 2.97 -19.86 9.53
C SER A 228 3.32 -20.52 8.18
N THR A 229 2.34 -20.65 7.28
CA THR A 229 2.47 -21.35 5.99
C THR A 229 2.66 -20.40 4.81
N ARG A 230 2.29 -19.12 4.95
CA ARG A 230 2.33 -18.11 3.88
C ARG A 230 3.64 -18.05 3.11
N ARG A 231 4.78 -18.16 3.79
CA ARG A 231 6.10 -18.07 3.11
C ARG A 231 6.36 -19.23 2.16
N ILE A 232 5.99 -20.44 2.54
CA ILE A 232 6.19 -21.61 1.68
C ILE A 232 5.11 -21.65 0.59
N ALA A 233 3.86 -21.33 0.94
CA ALA A 233 2.75 -21.23 -0.01
C ALA A 233 3.05 -20.24 -1.15
N ALA A 234 3.51 -19.02 -0.84
CA ALA A 234 3.86 -18.02 -1.85
C ALA A 234 5.01 -18.48 -2.79
N ARG A 235 5.99 -19.24 -2.28
CA ARG A 235 7.06 -19.80 -3.13
C ARG A 235 6.54 -20.90 -4.06
N GLN A 236 5.64 -21.74 -3.57
CA GLN A 236 5.01 -22.80 -4.35
C GLN A 236 4.03 -22.23 -5.39
N GLU A 237 3.25 -21.21 -5.03
CA GLU A 237 2.36 -20.47 -5.92
C GLU A 237 3.12 -19.80 -7.06
N LYS A 238 4.30 -19.22 -6.80
CA LYS A 238 5.17 -18.67 -7.85
C LYS A 238 5.58 -19.73 -8.87
N LEU A 239 5.82 -20.97 -8.46
CA LEU A 239 6.15 -22.08 -9.36
C LEU A 239 4.92 -22.54 -10.16
N LEU A 240 3.73 -22.53 -9.54
CA LEU A 240 2.46 -22.78 -10.25
C LEU A 240 2.22 -21.74 -11.34
N PHE A 241 2.45 -20.46 -11.03
CA PHE A 241 2.33 -19.38 -12.00
C PHE A 241 3.35 -19.50 -13.13
N ALA A 242 4.61 -19.80 -12.83
CA ALA A 242 5.63 -20.04 -13.85
C ALA A 242 5.19 -21.18 -14.79
N LYS A 243 4.64 -22.27 -14.24
CA LYS A 243 4.05 -23.34 -15.04
C LYS A 243 2.89 -22.86 -15.90
N TRP A 244 1.96 -22.07 -15.37
CA TRP A 244 0.85 -21.52 -16.16
C TRP A 244 1.36 -20.67 -17.33
N THR A 245 2.43 -19.90 -17.12
CA THR A 245 3.10 -19.14 -18.18
C THR A 245 3.72 -20.07 -19.23
N ASP A 246 4.43 -21.13 -18.81
CA ASP A 246 5.02 -22.12 -19.71
C ASP A 246 3.96 -22.87 -20.55
N ASP A 247 2.80 -23.13 -19.95
CA ASP A 247 1.64 -23.72 -20.63
C ASP A 247 0.89 -22.71 -21.53
N GLY A 248 1.35 -21.46 -21.61
CA GLY A 248 0.75 -20.41 -22.44
C GLY A 248 -0.62 -19.93 -21.93
N LYS A 249 -0.92 -20.10 -20.64
CA LYS A 249 -2.21 -19.66 -20.08
C LYS A 249 -2.32 -18.15 -20.09
N THR A 250 -3.51 -17.67 -20.41
CA THR A 250 -3.83 -16.24 -20.40
C THR A 250 -4.35 -15.81 -19.02
N ALA A 251 -4.50 -14.50 -18.81
CA ALA A 251 -5.20 -13.95 -17.66
C ALA A 251 -6.62 -14.53 -17.53
N ASP A 252 -7.34 -14.74 -18.64
CA ASP A 252 -8.69 -15.31 -18.64
C ASP A 252 -8.70 -16.80 -18.25
N ASP A 253 -7.68 -17.56 -18.67
CA ASP A 253 -7.55 -18.96 -18.27
C ASP A 253 -7.25 -19.08 -16.77
N ALA A 254 -6.34 -18.24 -16.26
CA ALA A 254 -6.07 -18.16 -14.83
C ALA A 254 -7.30 -17.72 -14.04
N PHE A 255 -8.11 -16.78 -14.56
CA PHE A 255 -9.36 -16.35 -13.93
C PHE A 255 -10.34 -17.53 -13.76
N LYS A 256 -10.45 -18.39 -14.79
CA LYS A 256 -11.29 -19.60 -14.76
C LYS A 256 -10.73 -20.67 -13.84
N LEU A 257 -9.42 -20.93 -13.87
CA LEU A 257 -8.75 -21.91 -12.99
C LEU A 257 -8.94 -21.55 -11.51
N LEU A 258 -8.87 -20.26 -11.21
CA LEU A 258 -9.09 -19.70 -9.87
C LEU A 258 -10.59 -19.60 -9.51
N LYS A 259 -11.48 -20.11 -10.36
CA LYS A 259 -12.94 -20.18 -10.14
C LYS A 259 -13.52 -18.81 -9.77
N LEU A 260 -12.93 -17.73 -10.29
CA LEU A 260 -13.33 -16.36 -9.97
C LEU A 260 -14.68 -16.07 -10.60
N ASN A 261 -15.58 -15.50 -9.80
CA ASN A 261 -16.93 -15.15 -10.23
C ASN A 261 -17.22 -13.68 -9.89
N PRO A 262 -17.22 -12.77 -10.89
CA PRO A 262 -17.43 -11.35 -10.67
C PRO A 262 -18.87 -11.02 -10.26
N ASN A 263 -19.81 -11.97 -10.32
CA ASN A 263 -21.20 -11.78 -9.90
C ASN A 263 -21.43 -12.01 -8.40
N ARG A 264 -20.41 -12.42 -7.64
CA ARG A 264 -20.54 -12.59 -6.19
C ARG A 264 -20.27 -11.28 -5.47
N ASP A 265 -21.07 -10.95 -4.46
CA ASP A 265 -20.92 -9.73 -3.65
C ASP A 265 -19.55 -9.66 -2.94
N ASP A 266 -18.97 -10.81 -2.61
CA ASP A 266 -17.66 -10.95 -1.98
C ASP A 266 -16.50 -11.06 -2.97
N PHE A 267 -16.73 -10.85 -4.27
CA PHE A 267 -15.73 -11.01 -5.32
C PHE A 267 -14.43 -10.23 -5.05
N LEU A 268 -14.54 -8.94 -4.70
CA LEU A 268 -13.37 -8.11 -4.40
C LEU A 268 -12.65 -8.50 -3.10
N LYS A 269 -13.27 -9.34 -2.26
CA LYS A 269 -12.71 -9.86 -1.01
C LYS A 269 -12.05 -11.23 -1.18
N SER A 270 -12.19 -11.85 -2.35
CA SER A 270 -11.70 -13.19 -2.61
C SER A 270 -10.16 -13.23 -2.59
N PRO A 271 -9.51 -14.05 -1.75
CA PRO A 271 -8.06 -14.26 -1.80
C PRO A 271 -7.58 -14.78 -3.17
N ALA A 272 -8.43 -15.53 -3.89
CA ALA A 272 -8.12 -15.97 -5.25
C ALA A 272 -7.97 -14.80 -6.23
N LEU A 273 -8.60 -13.65 -5.96
CA LEU A 273 -8.43 -12.45 -6.78
C LEU A 273 -7.03 -11.87 -6.61
N ASP A 274 -6.45 -11.91 -5.41
CA ASP A 274 -5.08 -11.47 -5.16
C ASP A 274 -4.05 -12.36 -5.87
N SER A 275 -4.29 -13.68 -5.89
CA SER A 275 -3.50 -14.64 -6.68
C SER A 275 -3.60 -14.34 -8.18
N TRP A 276 -4.81 -14.10 -8.70
CA TRP A 276 -5.00 -13.70 -10.10
C TRP A 276 -4.28 -12.39 -10.44
N ILE A 277 -4.42 -11.36 -9.60
CA ILE A 277 -3.72 -10.07 -9.77
C ILE A 277 -2.20 -10.29 -9.80
N SER A 278 -1.69 -11.18 -8.96
CA SER A 278 -0.26 -11.50 -8.89
C SER A 278 0.23 -12.22 -10.14
N TYR A 279 -0.54 -13.19 -10.64
CA TYR A 279 -0.27 -13.87 -11.90
C TYR A 279 -0.26 -12.90 -13.09
N VAL A 280 -1.28 -12.05 -13.22
CA VAL A 280 -1.38 -11.09 -14.34
C VAL A 280 -0.20 -10.09 -14.34
N LYS A 281 0.22 -9.63 -13.16
CA LYS A 281 1.44 -8.80 -13.04
C LYS A 281 2.70 -9.55 -13.44
N MET A 282 2.78 -10.84 -13.11
CA MET A 282 3.94 -11.67 -13.44
C MET A 282 4.10 -11.84 -14.96
N VAL A 283 3.00 -11.86 -15.71
CA VAL A 283 3.01 -11.86 -17.19
C VAL A 283 3.01 -10.45 -17.80
N GLU A 284 3.36 -9.44 -16.99
CA GLU A 284 3.53 -8.02 -17.37
C GLU A 284 2.28 -7.36 -17.97
N GLU A 285 1.09 -7.84 -17.62
CA GLU A 285 -0.17 -7.22 -18.00
C GLU A 285 -0.76 -6.37 -16.86
N ASP A 286 -1.68 -5.46 -17.19
CA ASP A 286 -2.36 -4.62 -16.20
C ASP A 286 -3.61 -5.34 -15.65
N PRO A 287 -3.56 -5.90 -14.43
CA PRO A 287 -4.69 -6.62 -13.85
C PRO A 287 -5.91 -5.73 -13.65
N TYR A 288 -5.73 -4.45 -13.34
CA TYR A 288 -6.86 -3.56 -13.04
C TYR A 288 -7.56 -3.13 -14.32
N LYS A 289 -6.83 -3.00 -15.43
CA LYS A 289 -7.44 -2.81 -16.76
C LYS A 289 -8.26 -4.01 -17.20
N LEU A 290 -7.73 -5.24 -17.04
CA LEU A 290 -8.46 -6.46 -17.39
C LEU A 290 -9.66 -6.69 -16.48
N LEU A 291 -9.47 -6.54 -15.16
CA LEU A 291 -10.55 -6.66 -14.18
C LEU A 291 -11.66 -5.64 -14.43
N LEU A 292 -11.29 -4.40 -14.77
CA LEU A 292 -12.25 -3.37 -15.17
C LEU A 292 -13.03 -3.78 -16.43
N ALA A 293 -12.37 -4.35 -17.45
CA ALA A 293 -13.05 -4.83 -18.64
C ALA A 293 -14.10 -5.90 -18.30
N THR A 294 -13.77 -6.84 -17.40
CA THR A 294 -14.69 -7.85 -16.89
C THR A 294 -15.88 -7.24 -16.15
N LEU A 295 -15.65 -6.28 -15.24
CA LEU A 295 -16.72 -5.65 -14.46
C LEU A 295 -17.64 -4.77 -15.32
N THR A 296 -17.09 -4.02 -16.26
CA THR A 296 -17.88 -3.11 -17.13
C THR A 296 -18.71 -3.83 -18.19
N ALA A 297 -18.49 -5.13 -18.41
CA ALA A 297 -19.40 -5.97 -19.18
C ALA A 297 -20.70 -6.30 -18.42
N ARG A 298 -20.78 -5.99 -17.13
CA ARG A 298 -21.88 -6.36 -16.21
C ARG A 298 -22.52 -5.16 -15.54
N TYR A 299 -21.72 -4.16 -15.17
CA TYR A 299 -22.17 -2.97 -14.49
C TYR A 299 -22.21 -1.78 -15.45
N THR A 300 -23.22 -0.91 -15.28
CA THR A 300 -23.14 0.45 -15.80
C THR A 300 -22.00 1.19 -15.09
N ASP A 301 -21.47 2.26 -15.70
CA ASP A 301 -20.44 3.07 -15.06
C ASP A 301 -20.92 3.65 -13.71
N GLU A 302 -22.19 4.05 -13.59
CA GLU A 302 -22.82 4.50 -12.33
C GLU A 302 -22.85 3.38 -11.28
N GLY A 303 -23.27 2.17 -11.67
CA GLY A 303 -23.32 1.00 -10.79
C GLY A 303 -21.94 0.56 -10.34
N LEU A 304 -20.95 0.60 -11.24
CA LEU A 304 -19.57 0.28 -10.93
C LEU A 304 -18.97 1.30 -9.94
N VAL A 305 -19.18 2.60 -10.15
CA VAL A 305 -18.71 3.62 -9.20
C VAL A 305 -19.38 3.42 -7.83
N SER A 306 -20.68 3.13 -7.81
CA SER A 306 -21.40 2.85 -6.56
C SER A 306 -20.78 1.66 -5.80
N MET A 307 -20.46 0.57 -6.51
CA MET A 307 -19.74 -0.58 -5.95
C MET A 307 -18.36 -0.19 -5.41
N LEU A 308 -17.58 0.60 -6.15
CA LEU A 308 -16.24 1.03 -5.75
C LEU A 308 -16.26 1.99 -4.55
N VAL A 309 -17.26 2.87 -4.45
CA VAL A 309 -17.48 3.74 -3.28
C VAL A 309 -17.64 2.90 -2.02
N VAL A 310 -18.48 1.85 -2.06
CA VAL A 310 -18.67 0.95 -0.92
C VAL A 310 -17.38 0.16 -0.63
N ALA A 311 -16.73 -0.38 -1.66
CA ALA A 311 -15.49 -1.13 -1.51
C ALA A 311 -14.32 -0.29 -0.96
N LYS A 312 -14.31 1.03 -1.18
CA LYS A 312 -13.30 1.94 -0.59
C LYS A 312 -13.49 2.17 0.91
N GLN A 313 -14.64 1.82 1.48
CA GLN A 313 -14.89 1.92 2.93
C GLN A 313 -14.44 0.68 3.71
N ASP A 314 -14.24 -0.45 3.04
CA ASP A 314 -13.79 -1.70 3.65
C ASP A 314 -12.27 -1.84 3.55
N TYR A 315 -11.62 -2.08 4.69
CA TYR A 315 -10.16 -2.13 4.81
C TYR A 315 -9.50 -3.24 3.98
N LYS A 316 -10.23 -4.31 3.64
CA LYS A 316 -9.70 -5.39 2.78
C LYS A 316 -9.73 -4.99 1.32
N THR A 317 -10.77 -4.26 0.90
CA THR A 317 -10.99 -3.96 -0.53
C THR A 317 -10.51 -2.58 -0.96
N VAL A 318 -10.20 -1.67 -0.02
CA VAL A 318 -9.81 -0.28 -0.32
C VAL A 318 -8.66 -0.16 -1.33
N SER A 319 -7.67 -1.05 -1.26
CA SER A 319 -6.52 -1.07 -2.18
C SER A 319 -6.92 -1.45 -3.60
N ILE A 320 -7.72 -2.52 -3.76
CA ILE A 320 -8.19 -2.98 -5.07
C ILE A 320 -9.17 -1.96 -5.66
N ALA A 321 -10.09 -1.44 -4.85
CA ALA A 321 -11.08 -0.47 -5.26
C ALA A 321 -10.45 0.85 -5.75
N GLY A 322 -9.43 1.36 -5.06
CA GLY A 322 -8.69 2.55 -5.51
C GLY A 322 -7.99 2.34 -6.86
N LYS A 323 -7.39 1.17 -7.10
CA LYS A 323 -6.73 0.87 -8.38
C LYS A 323 -7.72 0.64 -9.52
N LEU A 324 -8.88 0.06 -9.23
CA LEU A 324 -9.99 -0.05 -10.19
C LEU A 324 -10.58 1.33 -10.54
N GLU A 325 -10.73 2.22 -9.55
CA GLU A 325 -11.16 3.60 -9.78
C GLU A 325 -10.14 4.36 -10.66
N ASP A 326 -8.84 4.18 -10.41
CA ASP A 326 -7.80 4.76 -11.25
C ASP A 326 -7.81 4.25 -12.68
N ALA A 327 -8.03 2.94 -12.87
CA ALA A 327 -8.19 2.31 -14.18
C ALA A 327 -9.45 2.82 -14.88
N LEU A 328 -10.56 3.00 -14.15
CA LEU A 328 -11.80 3.57 -14.68
C LEU A 328 -11.60 5.00 -15.17
N PHE A 329 -10.90 5.84 -14.40
CA PHE A 329 -10.58 7.20 -14.81
C PHE A 329 -9.69 7.22 -16.07
N ASN A 330 -8.68 6.35 -16.13
CA ASN A 330 -7.82 6.23 -17.31
C ASN A 330 -8.63 5.81 -18.55
N ARG A 331 -9.56 4.86 -18.39
CA ARG A 331 -10.48 4.48 -19.46
C ARG A 331 -11.35 5.64 -19.91
N TRP A 332 -11.99 6.37 -18.99
CA TRP A 332 -12.80 7.54 -19.34
C TRP A 332 -12.00 8.61 -20.08
N LYS A 333 -10.74 8.84 -19.70
CA LYS A 333 -9.84 9.74 -20.43
C LYS A 333 -9.55 9.25 -21.84
N VAL A 334 -9.21 7.97 -22.03
CA VAL A 334 -8.97 7.39 -23.37
C VAL A 334 -10.23 7.45 -24.24
N GLN A 335 -11.41 7.29 -23.65
CA GLN A 335 -12.70 7.44 -24.33
C GLN A 335 -13.08 8.90 -24.62
N GLY A 336 -12.28 9.88 -24.19
CA GLY A 336 -12.56 11.30 -24.38
C GLY A 336 -13.79 11.81 -23.62
N LYS A 337 -14.18 11.14 -22.52
CA LYS A 337 -15.29 11.63 -21.68
C LYS A 337 -14.90 12.99 -21.08
N SER A 338 -15.80 13.96 -21.17
CA SER A 338 -15.63 15.27 -20.52
C SER A 338 -16.10 15.21 -19.06
N ALA A 339 -15.67 16.19 -18.26
CA ALA A 339 -16.17 16.39 -16.89
C ALA A 339 -17.70 16.45 -16.84
N GLU A 340 -18.33 17.16 -17.80
CA GLU A 340 -19.80 17.25 -17.90
C GLU A 340 -20.44 15.89 -18.22
N SER A 341 -19.84 15.12 -19.14
CA SER A 341 -20.38 13.81 -19.51
C SER A 341 -20.33 12.82 -18.34
N VAL A 342 -19.25 12.83 -17.54
CA VAL A 342 -19.13 11.98 -16.35
C VAL A 342 -20.08 12.46 -15.25
N PHE A 343 -20.27 13.78 -15.08
CA PHE A 343 -21.24 14.33 -14.12
C PHE A 343 -22.66 13.81 -14.39
N LYS A 344 -23.08 13.79 -15.67
CA LYS A 344 -24.37 13.25 -16.10
C LYS A 344 -24.44 11.74 -15.94
N LEU A 345 -23.36 11.04 -16.30
CA LEU A 345 -23.26 9.58 -16.22
C LEU A 345 -23.37 9.06 -14.77
N LEU A 346 -22.87 9.82 -13.80
CA LEU A 346 -23.01 9.53 -12.37
C LEU A 346 -24.30 10.09 -11.77
N ASN A 347 -25.20 10.63 -12.60
CA ASN A 347 -26.54 11.04 -12.21
C ASN A 347 -26.58 12.05 -11.03
N LEU A 348 -25.54 12.90 -10.94
CA LEU A 348 -25.31 13.80 -9.81
C LEU A 348 -26.35 14.95 -9.71
N LYS A 349 -27.09 15.25 -10.78
CA LYS A 349 -28.13 16.29 -10.74
C LYS A 349 -29.25 16.00 -9.72
N LYS A 350 -29.50 14.73 -9.37
CA LYS A 350 -30.57 14.36 -8.42
C LYS A 350 -30.24 14.68 -6.96
N GLU A 351 -29.01 15.08 -6.66
CA GLU A 351 -28.52 15.21 -5.27
C GLU A 351 -28.55 16.66 -4.75
N GLU A 352 -29.17 17.60 -5.47
CA GLU A 352 -29.25 19.06 -5.24
C GLU A 352 -28.71 19.55 -3.87
N ASN A 353 -29.47 19.41 -2.79
CA ASN A 353 -29.11 19.99 -1.48
C ASN A 353 -27.97 19.27 -0.73
N LYS A 354 -27.55 18.08 -1.19
CA LYS A 354 -26.51 17.23 -0.58
C LYS A 354 -25.44 16.80 -1.57
N LEU A 355 -25.40 17.43 -2.76
CA LEU A 355 -24.48 17.08 -3.85
C LEU A 355 -23.04 16.93 -3.36
N PHE A 356 -22.54 17.92 -2.62
CA PHE A 356 -21.15 17.95 -2.15
C PHE A 356 -20.87 16.93 -1.04
N GLU A 357 -21.90 16.36 -0.41
CA GLU A 357 -21.76 15.29 0.60
C GLU A 357 -21.73 13.90 -0.06
N SER A 358 -22.14 13.80 -1.32
CA SER A 358 -22.24 12.52 -2.02
C SER A 358 -20.87 11.90 -2.28
N PRO A 359 -20.68 10.61 -1.95
CA PRO A 359 -19.50 9.88 -2.38
C PRO A 359 -19.35 9.81 -3.91
N MET A 360 -20.45 9.81 -4.65
CA MET A 360 -20.43 9.83 -6.13
C MET A 360 -19.83 11.14 -6.65
N PHE A 361 -20.18 12.26 -6.00
CA PHE A 361 -19.58 13.57 -6.30
C PHE A 361 -18.08 13.58 -6.02
N SER A 362 -17.62 12.94 -4.94
CA SER A 362 -16.19 12.82 -4.63
C SER A 362 -15.41 12.02 -5.68
N THR A 363 -16.01 10.97 -6.25
CA THR A 363 -15.42 10.25 -7.39
C THR A 363 -15.35 11.15 -8.63
N TRP A 364 -16.40 11.94 -8.92
CA TRP A 364 -16.38 12.92 -10.00
C TRP A 364 -15.30 14.00 -9.80
N GLU A 365 -15.19 14.58 -8.60
CA GLU A 365 -14.15 15.56 -8.24
C GLU A 365 -12.75 14.99 -8.52
N SER A 366 -12.52 13.75 -8.09
CA SER A 366 -11.25 13.04 -8.30
C SER A 366 -10.94 12.84 -9.78
N TYR A 367 -11.96 12.47 -10.57
CA TYR A 367 -11.83 12.33 -12.02
C TYR A 367 -11.47 13.67 -12.68
N VAL A 368 -12.17 14.76 -12.35
CA VAL A 368 -11.91 16.09 -12.93
C VAL A 368 -10.51 16.58 -12.58
N THR A 369 -10.04 16.32 -11.35
CA THR A 369 -8.66 16.60 -10.92
C THR A 369 -7.61 15.84 -11.75
N LYS A 370 -7.93 14.62 -12.18
CA LYS A 370 -7.07 13.82 -13.07
C LYS A 370 -7.17 14.22 -14.54
N LEU A 371 -8.30 14.84 -14.93
CA LEU A 371 -8.57 15.32 -16.29
C LEU A 371 -7.83 16.64 -16.55
N ASP A 372 -7.97 17.62 -15.65
CA ASP A 372 -7.28 18.91 -15.70
C ASP A 372 -6.47 19.12 -14.41
N LYS A 373 -5.15 18.93 -14.51
CA LYS A 373 -4.24 19.11 -13.37
C LYS A 373 -3.91 20.58 -13.09
N THR A 374 -4.18 21.46 -14.04
CA THR A 374 -3.79 22.87 -13.96
C THR A 374 -4.89 23.67 -13.27
N ASN A 375 -6.15 23.53 -13.72
CA ASN A 375 -7.28 24.32 -13.22
C ASN A 375 -8.56 23.48 -12.96
N PRO A 376 -8.49 22.41 -12.14
CA PRO A 376 -9.63 21.53 -11.91
C PRO A 376 -10.84 22.23 -11.31
N ASP A 377 -10.63 23.15 -10.35
CA ASP A 377 -11.72 23.89 -9.72
C ASP A 377 -12.51 24.74 -10.75
N LYS A 378 -11.82 25.35 -11.71
CA LYS A 378 -12.45 26.13 -12.80
C LYS A 378 -13.29 25.24 -13.71
N LEU A 379 -12.75 24.08 -14.07
CA LEU A 379 -13.48 23.09 -14.86
C LEU A 379 -14.70 22.56 -14.11
N MET A 380 -14.58 22.22 -12.82
CA MET A 380 -15.70 21.81 -11.98
C MET A 380 -16.78 22.89 -11.92
N LEU A 381 -16.38 24.15 -11.70
CA LEU A 381 -17.31 25.28 -11.65
C LEU A 381 -18.07 25.42 -12.97
N SER A 382 -17.39 25.32 -14.11
CA SER A 382 -18.04 25.44 -15.43
C SER A 382 -19.14 24.40 -15.63
N VAL A 383 -18.92 23.16 -15.15
CA VAL A 383 -19.93 22.09 -15.21
C VAL A 383 -21.09 22.38 -14.25
N LEU A 384 -20.81 22.81 -13.01
CA LEU A 384 -21.85 23.12 -12.03
C LEU A 384 -22.75 24.28 -12.49
N LYS A 385 -22.19 25.31 -13.15
CA LYS A 385 -22.94 26.44 -13.71
C LYS A 385 -23.88 26.05 -14.87
N THR A 386 -23.79 24.84 -15.41
CA THR A 386 -24.78 24.31 -16.38
C THR A 386 -26.09 23.87 -15.73
N GLY A 387 -26.09 23.62 -14.42
CA GLY A 387 -27.24 23.11 -13.66
C GLY A 387 -27.73 24.04 -12.56
N TYR A 388 -26.87 24.91 -12.06
CA TYR A 388 -27.15 25.84 -10.95
C TYR A 388 -26.81 27.26 -11.38
N ASN A 389 -27.68 28.20 -11.06
CA ASN A 389 -27.36 29.62 -11.21
C ASN A 389 -26.38 30.06 -10.09
N ASP A 390 -25.74 31.20 -10.29
CA ASP A 390 -24.71 31.70 -9.39
C ASP A 390 -25.18 31.87 -7.93
N GLU A 391 -26.41 32.33 -7.71
CA GLU A 391 -26.98 32.54 -6.37
C GLU A 391 -27.22 31.21 -5.65
N SER A 392 -27.88 30.26 -6.33
CA SER A 392 -28.13 28.91 -5.81
C SER A 392 -26.83 28.18 -5.49
N LEU A 393 -25.85 28.26 -6.39
CA LEU A 393 -24.55 27.61 -6.20
C LEU A 393 -23.78 28.24 -5.03
N ALA A 394 -23.81 29.57 -4.88
CA ALA A 394 -23.23 30.24 -3.72
C ALA A 394 -23.87 29.76 -2.41
N ASN A 395 -25.21 29.66 -2.35
CA ASN A 395 -25.91 29.17 -1.16
C ASN A 395 -25.58 27.70 -0.83
N MET A 396 -25.44 26.84 -1.84
CA MET A 396 -24.99 25.46 -1.66
C MET A 396 -23.56 25.39 -1.11
N LEU A 397 -22.64 26.20 -1.64
CA LEU A 397 -21.26 26.26 -1.18
C LEU A 397 -21.16 26.80 0.26
N ILE A 398 -21.92 27.85 0.61
CA ILE A 398 -21.99 28.37 1.99
C ILE A 398 -22.49 27.29 2.95
N SER A 399 -23.50 26.52 2.55
CA SER A 399 -24.02 25.41 3.37
C SER A 399 -22.97 24.31 3.55
N ALA A 400 -22.27 23.93 2.48
CA ALA A 400 -21.20 22.94 2.53
C ALA A 400 -19.96 23.41 3.32
N GLN A 401 -19.73 24.72 3.47
CA GLN A 401 -18.66 25.23 4.34
C GLN A 401 -18.95 25.05 5.84
N LYS A 402 -20.21 24.81 6.22
CA LYS A 402 -20.59 24.53 7.61
C LYS A 402 -20.23 23.11 8.06
N LEU A 403 -19.99 22.20 7.11
CA LEU A 403 -19.64 20.81 7.40
C LEU A 403 -18.12 20.59 7.29
N PRO A 404 -17.44 20.00 8.30
CA PRO A 404 -15.99 19.81 8.26
C PRO A 404 -15.47 19.07 7.03
N ARG A 405 -16.20 18.04 6.56
CA ARG A 405 -15.81 17.19 5.43
C ARG A 405 -15.78 17.95 4.10
N THR A 406 -16.74 18.84 3.86
CA THR A 406 -16.92 19.54 2.58
C THR A 406 -16.36 20.96 2.59
N LYS A 407 -16.03 21.51 3.77
CA LYS A 407 -15.48 22.86 3.94
C LYS A 407 -14.25 23.16 3.06
N PRO A 408 -13.25 22.27 2.92
CA PRO A 408 -12.10 22.53 2.06
C PRO A 408 -12.49 22.69 0.59
N PHE A 409 -13.30 21.76 0.06
CA PHE A 409 -13.79 21.81 -1.32
C PHE A 409 -14.63 23.07 -1.56
N ALA A 410 -15.63 23.31 -0.71
CA ALA A 410 -16.55 24.42 -0.86
C ALA A 410 -15.85 25.78 -0.76
N GLY A 411 -14.81 25.90 0.08
CA GLY A 411 -13.98 27.11 0.17
C GLY A 411 -13.15 27.36 -1.09
N ARG A 412 -12.64 26.31 -1.76
CA ARG A 412 -11.92 26.45 -3.04
C ARG A 412 -12.87 26.88 -4.17
N LEU A 413 -14.01 26.19 -4.29
CA LEU A 413 -14.99 26.50 -5.34
C LEU A 413 -15.66 27.86 -5.15
N GLN A 414 -15.89 28.30 -3.90
CA GLN A 414 -16.43 29.64 -3.64
C GLN A 414 -15.52 30.74 -4.18
N LYS A 415 -14.19 30.59 -4.05
CA LYS A 415 -13.22 31.54 -4.61
C LYS A 415 -13.23 31.52 -6.14
N GLU A 416 -13.36 30.34 -6.74
CA GLU A 416 -13.49 30.23 -8.20
C GLU A 416 -14.77 30.88 -8.71
N LEU A 417 -15.88 30.75 -7.98
CA LEU A 417 -17.14 31.40 -8.30
C LEU A 417 -16.99 32.93 -8.28
N TRP A 418 -16.34 33.48 -7.25
CA TRP A 418 -16.03 34.90 -7.17
C TRP A 418 -15.16 35.40 -8.32
N ILE A 419 -14.13 34.62 -8.71
CA ILE A 419 -13.30 34.93 -9.89
C ILE A 419 -14.15 34.94 -11.16
N SER A 420 -15.06 33.97 -11.33
CA SER A 420 -15.94 33.90 -12.51
C SER A 420 -16.98 35.04 -12.60
N GLN A 421 -17.13 35.80 -11.51
CA GLN A 421 -18.00 36.97 -11.39
C GLN A 421 -17.20 38.28 -11.45
N ASP A 422 -15.92 38.20 -11.82
CA ASP A 422 -15.00 39.33 -11.89
C ASP A 422 -14.89 40.12 -10.59
N LYS A 423 -15.08 39.46 -9.44
CA LYS A 423 -15.00 40.13 -8.12
C LYS A 423 -13.56 40.53 -7.81
N THR A 424 -13.37 41.80 -7.53
CA THR A 424 -12.07 42.34 -7.13
C THR A 424 -11.73 41.98 -5.68
N ALA A 425 -10.48 42.26 -5.28
CA ALA A 425 -10.08 42.19 -3.87
C ALA A 425 -10.97 43.10 -3.00
N ASP A 426 -11.37 44.28 -3.50
CA ASP A 426 -12.29 45.21 -2.84
C ASP A 426 -13.68 44.60 -2.63
N ASP A 427 -14.25 44.01 -3.69
CA ASP A 427 -15.59 43.42 -3.62
C ASP A 427 -15.66 42.31 -2.56
N ILE A 428 -14.64 41.45 -2.50
CA ILE A 428 -14.59 40.37 -1.51
C ILE A 428 -14.30 40.90 -0.10
N PHE A 429 -13.53 41.97 0.03
CA PHE A 429 -13.29 42.60 1.33
C PHE A 429 -14.61 43.11 1.94
N GLN A 430 -15.43 43.77 1.12
CA GLN A 430 -16.76 44.26 1.50
C GLN A 430 -17.76 43.13 1.72
N LEU A 431 -17.78 42.11 0.84
CA LEU A 431 -18.66 40.96 0.96
C LEU A 431 -18.44 40.19 2.27
N LEU A 432 -17.18 40.09 2.70
CA LEU A 432 -16.79 39.46 3.96
C LEU A 432 -16.91 40.40 5.17
N LYS A 433 -17.42 41.63 4.97
CA LYS A 433 -17.63 42.66 6.01
C LYS A 433 -16.38 42.95 6.83
N LEU A 434 -15.20 42.91 6.20
CA LEU A 434 -13.92 43.13 6.86
C LEU A 434 -13.72 44.60 7.27
N ASP A 435 -14.38 45.52 6.57
CA ASP A 435 -14.47 46.95 6.87
C ASP A 435 -15.21 47.22 8.20
N GLN A 436 -16.08 46.31 8.63
CA GLN A 436 -16.90 46.44 9.84
C GLN A 436 -16.25 45.83 11.10
N GLN A 437 -15.09 45.16 10.96
CA GLN A 437 -14.44 44.41 12.05
C GLN A 437 -13.56 45.28 12.97
N GLY A 438 -13.28 46.53 12.58
CA GLY A 438 -12.44 47.45 13.37
C GLY A 438 -11.05 46.87 13.66
N GLU A 439 -10.59 47.02 14.91
CA GLU A 439 -9.24 46.58 15.34
C GLU A 439 -9.05 45.06 15.32
N ASN A 440 -10.14 44.27 15.30
CA ASN A 440 -10.11 42.81 15.36
C ASN A 440 -10.10 42.15 13.96
N ILE A 441 -10.00 42.92 12.88
CA ILE A 441 -10.03 42.41 11.50
C ILE A 441 -9.09 41.22 11.29
N PHE A 442 -7.88 41.28 11.84
CA PHE A 442 -6.85 40.26 11.64
C PHE A 442 -7.10 38.98 12.44
N ASP A 443 -8.02 38.96 13.39
CA ASP A 443 -8.35 37.77 14.18
C ASP A 443 -9.49 36.95 13.57
N THR A 444 -10.06 37.39 12.45
CA THR A 444 -11.22 36.75 11.80
C THR A 444 -10.84 35.65 10.81
N GLY A 445 -11.72 34.66 10.62
CA GLY A 445 -11.56 33.64 9.57
C GLY A 445 -11.75 34.24 8.16
N GLU A 446 -12.57 35.26 8.08
CA GLU A 446 -12.85 36.07 6.89
C GLU A 446 -11.58 36.73 6.35
N PHE A 447 -10.72 37.26 7.21
CA PHE A 447 -9.45 37.86 6.79
C PHE A 447 -8.52 36.84 6.12
N SER A 448 -8.37 35.64 6.71
CA SER A 448 -7.56 34.58 6.08
C SER A 448 -8.15 34.11 4.75
N THR A 449 -9.49 34.11 4.62
CA THR A 449 -10.20 33.81 3.38
C THR A 449 -9.92 34.87 2.31
N TRP A 450 -9.97 36.15 2.68
CA TRP A 450 -9.65 37.28 1.79
C TRP A 450 -8.19 37.25 1.33
N VAL A 451 -7.23 37.05 2.24
CA VAL A 451 -5.80 36.93 1.88
C VAL A 451 -5.59 35.77 0.90
N SER A 452 -6.22 34.63 1.15
CA SER A 452 -6.17 33.48 0.25
C SER A 452 -6.78 33.79 -1.12
N TYR A 453 -7.85 34.59 -1.17
CA TYR A 453 -8.48 35.03 -2.41
C TYR A 453 -7.57 35.95 -3.23
N VAL A 454 -7.01 37.00 -2.61
CA VAL A 454 -6.07 37.91 -3.28
C VAL A 454 -4.83 37.17 -3.78
N THR A 455 -4.32 36.22 -2.99
CA THR A 455 -3.22 35.35 -3.43
C THR A 455 -3.58 34.52 -4.66
N LYS A 456 -4.84 34.05 -4.76
CA LYS A 456 -5.31 33.30 -5.93
C LYS A 456 -5.45 34.21 -7.15
N LEU A 457 -6.01 35.42 -7.00
CA LEU A 457 -6.07 36.43 -8.08
C LEU A 457 -4.67 36.76 -8.60
N ASN A 458 -3.72 37.01 -7.71
CA ASN A 458 -2.34 37.33 -8.09
C ASN A 458 -1.66 36.22 -8.91
N LYS A 459 -1.97 34.95 -8.63
CA LYS A 459 -1.45 33.80 -9.40
C LYS A 459 -2.02 33.71 -10.82
N LEU A 460 -3.15 34.37 -11.08
CA LEU A 460 -3.80 34.42 -12.39
C LEU A 460 -3.37 35.64 -13.21
N ASP A 461 -2.68 36.61 -12.59
CA ASP A 461 -2.12 37.76 -13.27
C ASP A 461 -1.02 37.34 -14.26
N GLU A 462 -0.88 38.06 -15.38
CA GLU A 462 0.22 37.86 -16.33
C GLU A 462 1.59 38.11 -15.68
N LYS A 463 1.63 39.01 -14.69
CA LYS A 463 2.83 39.36 -13.93
C LYS A 463 2.51 39.34 -12.43
N PRO A 464 2.51 38.15 -11.80
CA PRO A 464 2.25 38.04 -10.38
C PRO A 464 3.22 38.89 -9.54
N ASP A 465 2.68 39.68 -8.62
CA ASP A 465 3.44 40.48 -7.67
C ASP A 465 3.48 39.78 -6.31
N GLU A 466 4.67 39.47 -5.81
CA GLU A 466 4.88 38.85 -4.49
C GLU A 466 4.24 39.68 -3.36
N PHE A 467 4.09 40.99 -3.55
CA PHE A 467 3.52 41.92 -2.58
C PHE A 467 2.04 42.22 -2.79
N ALA A 468 1.33 41.54 -3.71
CA ALA A 468 -0.05 41.85 -4.07
C ALA A 468 -0.99 42.00 -2.85
N VAL A 469 -0.93 41.06 -1.89
CA VAL A 469 -1.73 41.14 -0.66
C VAL A 469 -1.41 42.39 0.16
N ILE A 470 -0.12 42.73 0.28
CA ILE A 470 0.34 43.91 1.01
C ILE A 470 -0.08 45.19 0.29
N ILE A 471 0.02 45.23 -1.03
CA ILE A 471 -0.45 46.36 -1.86
C ILE A 471 -1.93 46.61 -1.60
N GLU A 472 -2.76 45.56 -1.67
CA GLU A 472 -4.20 45.67 -1.41
C GLU A 472 -4.52 46.16 0.01
N LEU A 473 -3.78 45.69 1.02
CA LEU A 473 -3.96 46.17 2.40
C LEU A 473 -3.49 47.62 2.58
N GLN A 474 -2.37 48.00 1.95
CA GLN A 474 -1.83 49.35 2.03
C GLN A 474 -2.71 50.38 1.32
N LYS A 475 -3.40 50.00 0.24
CA LYS A 475 -4.42 50.85 -0.40
C LYS A 475 -5.53 51.25 0.58
N ARG A 476 -5.87 50.37 1.53
CA ARG A 476 -6.94 50.60 2.53
C ARG A 476 -6.45 51.31 3.78
N PHE A 477 -5.39 50.78 4.38
CA PHE A 477 -4.95 51.21 5.71
C PHE A 477 -3.81 52.22 5.66
N GLY A 478 -3.11 52.33 4.53
CA GLY A 478 -1.87 53.09 4.43
C GLY A 478 -0.67 52.29 4.94
N ASN A 479 0.52 52.66 4.45
CA ASN A 479 1.75 51.88 4.64
C ASN A 479 2.19 51.78 6.12
N LEU A 480 2.24 52.90 6.84
CA LEU A 480 2.69 52.94 8.22
C LEU A 480 1.62 52.41 9.20
N GLU A 481 0.35 52.74 8.98
CA GLU A 481 -0.72 52.29 9.87
C GLU A 481 -0.90 50.78 9.77
N LEU A 482 -0.84 50.19 8.56
CA LEU A 482 -0.86 48.74 8.40
C LEU A 482 0.24 48.04 9.21
N ALA A 483 1.46 48.61 9.22
CA ALA A 483 2.56 48.05 10.01
C ALA A 483 2.26 48.08 11.51
N LYS A 484 1.69 49.19 12.00
CA LYS A 484 1.27 49.33 13.40
C LYS A 484 0.17 48.34 13.76
N MET A 485 -0.80 48.14 12.88
CA MET A 485 -1.87 47.17 13.07
C MET A 485 -1.32 45.73 13.10
N PHE A 486 -0.37 45.37 12.24
CA PHE A 486 0.32 44.06 12.33
C PHE A 486 1.10 43.91 13.63
N SER A 487 1.85 44.92 14.05
CA SER A 487 2.58 44.88 15.31
C SER A 487 1.64 44.72 16.51
N ALA A 488 0.48 45.38 16.50
CA ALA A 488 -0.55 45.21 17.52
C ALA A 488 -1.13 43.79 17.52
N ALA A 489 -1.52 43.27 16.35
CA ALA A 489 -2.11 41.93 16.25
C ALA A 489 -1.12 40.79 16.54
N LEU A 490 0.19 41.02 16.40
CA LEU A 490 1.21 40.04 16.80
C LEU A 490 1.43 39.96 18.32
N LYS A 491 0.98 40.98 19.07
CA LYS A 491 1.00 40.97 20.54
C LYS A 491 -0.11 40.08 21.12
N SER A 492 -1.22 39.90 20.40
CA SER A 492 -2.28 38.96 20.79
C SER A 492 -1.95 37.54 20.29
N SER A 493 -2.57 36.52 20.91
CA SER A 493 -2.49 35.12 20.48
C SER A 493 -3.68 34.75 19.57
N GLY A 494 -3.87 35.52 18.50
CA GLY A 494 -4.95 35.32 17.54
C GLY A 494 -4.73 34.12 16.59
N PRO A 495 -5.80 33.58 15.97
CA PRO A 495 -5.72 32.41 15.10
C PRO A 495 -4.87 32.63 13.83
N ASN A 496 -4.70 33.89 13.41
CA ASN A 496 -3.93 34.26 12.22
C ASN A 496 -2.51 34.75 12.52
N LYS A 497 -1.99 34.59 13.76
CA LYS A 497 -0.67 35.13 14.15
C LYS A 497 0.45 34.79 13.15
N ASN A 498 0.51 33.55 12.67
CA ASN A 498 1.52 33.12 11.70
C ASN A 498 1.33 33.77 10.32
N LEU A 499 0.08 33.93 9.88
CA LEU A 499 -0.25 34.62 8.64
C LEU A 499 0.16 36.09 8.71
N ILE A 500 -0.18 36.77 9.81
CA ILE A 500 0.17 38.18 10.05
C ILE A 500 1.69 38.35 10.11
N SER A 501 2.39 37.43 10.78
CA SER A 501 3.86 37.45 10.85
C SER A 501 4.48 37.33 9.46
N SER A 502 3.93 36.44 8.62
CA SER A 502 4.37 36.27 7.22
C SER A 502 4.10 37.53 6.38
N LEU A 503 2.93 38.15 6.55
CA LEU A 503 2.57 39.40 5.88
C LEU A 503 3.45 40.57 6.34
N GLN A 504 3.77 40.67 7.63
CA GLN A 504 4.70 41.68 8.15
C GLN A 504 6.11 41.49 7.58
N ALA A 505 6.59 40.25 7.47
CA ALA A 505 7.86 39.96 6.82
C ALA A 505 7.87 40.37 5.33
N LEU A 506 6.77 40.13 4.59
CA LEU A 506 6.62 40.60 3.22
C LEU A 506 6.59 42.13 3.11
N GLN A 507 5.93 42.81 4.05
CA GLN A 507 5.95 44.28 4.13
C GLN A 507 7.37 44.80 4.35
N PHE A 508 8.14 44.19 5.25
CA PHE A 508 9.52 44.56 5.52
C PHE A 508 10.46 44.26 4.35
N LYS A 509 10.29 43.11 3.69
CA LYS A 509 11.01 42.76 2.46
C LYS A 509 10.81 43.84 1.39
N ARG A 510 9.58 44.33 1.24
CA ARG A 510 9.29 45.44 0.32
C ARG A 510 9.95 46.75 0.74
N TRP A 511 9.89 47.11 2.02
CA TRP A 511 10.58 48.30 2.52
C TRP A 511 12.09 48.25 2.30
N LEU A 512 12.71 47.08 2.46
CA LEU A 512 14.11 46.86 2.15
C LEU A 512 14.39 47.07 0.66
N ALA A 513 13.57 46.50 -0.23
CA ALA A 513 13.66 46.71 -1.67
C ALA A 513 13.49 48.20 -2.07
N ASP A 514 12.63 48.93 -1.34
CA ASP A 514 12.41 50.38 -1.51
C ASP A 514 13.52 51.24 -0.86
N GLY A 515 14.57 50.63 -0.28
CA GLY A 515 15.71 51.34 0.32
C GLY A 515 15.39 52.08 1.63
N ILE A 516 14.39 51.59 2.39
CA ILE A 516 14.02 52.12 3.70
C ILE A 516 14.98 51.55 4.75
N THR A 517 15.87 52.38 5.29
CA THR A 517 16.72 51.98 6.42
C THR A 517 15.97 52.15 7.74
N PRO A 518 16.40 51.50 8.84
CA PRO A 518 15.80 51.71 10.15
C PRO A 518 15.71 53.19 10.56
N ASN A 519 16.75 53.99 10.29
CA ASN A 519 16.73 55.43 10.57
C ASN A 519 15.67 56.18 9.74
N LYS A 520 15.50 55.82 8.46
CA LYS A 520 14.45 56.40 7.61
C LYS A 520 13.06 56.00 8.11
N LEU A 521 12.89 54.76 8.58
CA LEU A 521 11.63 54.28 9.14
C LEU A 521 11.31 55.01 10.45
N ASP A 522 12.28 55.15 11.34
CA ASP A 522 12.16 55.87 12.61
C ASP A 522 11.70 57.32 12.39
N THR A 523 12.36 58.02 11.46
CA THR A 523 11.97 59.39 11.07
C THR A 523 10.51 59.44 10.57
N LYS A 524 10.09 58.45 9.77
CA LYS A 524 8.72 58.37 9.25
C LYS A 524 7.68 58.06 10.35
N LEU A 525 8.05 57.31 11.38
CA LEU A 525 7.19 57.00 12.52
C LEU A 525 7.10 58.14 13.54
N ALA A 526 8.10 59.03 13.59
CA ALA A 526 8.21 60.14 14.54
C ALA A 526 7.29 61.36 14.27
N HIS A 527 6.47 61.37 13.20
CA HIS A 527 5.68 62.53 12.75
C HIS A 527 4.47 62.95 13.64
N ARG A 528 4.45 62.62 14.92
CA ARG A 528 3.68 63.39 15.91
C ARG A 528 4.69 63.92 16.92
N THR A 529 5.02 65.21 16.86
CA THR A 529 5.81 65.88 17.90
C THR A 529 4.89 66.73 18.75
N LEU A 530 4.90 66.53 20.05
CA LEU A 530 4.21 67.43 20.97
C LEU A 530 5.11 68.64 21.17
N ASN A 531 4.70 69.76 20.58
CA ASN A 531 5.42 71.03 20.69
C ASN A 531 4.90 71.77 21.91
N LEU A 532 5.69 71.79 22.99
CA LEU A 532 5.45 72.63 24.16
C LEU A 532 6.40 73.83 24.12
N PRO A 533 5.93 75.06 24.43
CA PRO A 533 6.80 76.24 24.44
C PRO A 533 7.96 76.07 25.42
N GLY A 534 9.20 76.27 24.94
CA GLY A 534 10.41 76.18 25.75
C GLY A 534 10.94 74.75 26.00
N VAL A 535 10.31 73.72 25.42
CA VAL A 535 10.78 72.33 25.48
C VAL A 535 11.15 71.88 24.07
N ALA A 536 12.22 71.09 23.94
CA ALA A 536 12.56 70.45 22.67
C ALA A 536 11.36 69.62 22.18
N PRO A 537 11.06 69.59 20.87
CA PRO A 537 9.94 68.81 20.33
C PRO A 537 9.97 67.39 20.87
N ILE A 538 8.92 66.97 21.58
CA ILE A 538 8.86 65.63 22.17
C ILE A 538 8.30 64.69 21.11
N PRO A 539 9.04 63.69 20.62
CA PRO A 539 8.51 62.68 19.72
C PRO A 539 7.41 61.89 20.45
N LEU A 540 6.16 62.00 20.01
CA LEU A 540 5.04 61.19 20.53
C LEU A 540 5.12 59.73 20.08
N SER A 541 6.09 59.38 19.23
CA SER A 541 6.44 57.99 18.93
C SER A 541 6.75 57.18 20.19
N ASP A 542 7.23 57.83 21.26
CA ASP A 542 7.56 57.18 22.54
C ASP A 542 6.31 56.73 23.33
N PHE A 543 5.11 57.15 22.94
CA PHE A 543 3.85 56.77 23.60
C PHE A 543 2.94 55.86 22.76
N ASP A 544 3.21 55.68 21.45
CA ASP A 544 2.52 54.69 20.62
C ASP A 544 3.35 53.39 20.58
N ASN A 545 3.13 52.52 21.58
CA ASN A 545 3.78 51.22 21.72
C ASN A 545 3.69 50.32 20.46
N ARG A 546 2.82 50.65 19.49
CA ARG A 546 2.74 49.98 18.18
C ARG A 546 3.86 50.45 17.24
N SER A 547 4.21 51.74 17.26
CA SER A 547 5.29 52.32 16.44
C SER A 547 6.66 51.77 16.87
N THR A 548 6.92 51.72 18.18
CA THR A 548 8.15 51.11 18.73
C THR A 548 8.27 49.64 18.35
N GLY A 549 7.16 48.89 18.40
CA GLY A 549 7.13 47.48 18.00
C GLY A 549 7.42 47.26 16.52
N VAL A 550 6.94 48.14 15.63
CA VAL A 550 7.27 48.10 14.20
C VAL A 550 8.75 48.34 13.97
N LEU A 551 9.32 49.37 14.61
CA LEU A 551 10.73 49.72 14.44
C LEU A 551 11.66 48.60 14.92
N LEU A 552 11.40 48.04 16.11
CA LEU A 552 12.20 46.92 16.66
C LEU A 552 12.15 45.71 15.73
N ASN A 553 10.95 45.28 15.33
CA ASN A 553 10.80 44.13 14.44
C ASN A 553 11.49 44.37 13.07
N TYR A 554 11.44 45.60 12.54
CA TYR A 554 12.09 45.92 11.27
C TYR A 554 13.62 45.97 11.40
N VAL A 555 14.15 46.48 12.51
CA VAL A 555 15.60 46.48 12.78
C VAL A 555 16.15 45.06 12.78
N ASP A 556 15.46 44.15 13.47
CA ASP A 556 15.87 42.74 13.53
C ASP A 556 15.79 42.07 12.15
N PHE A 557 14.71 42.31 11.40
CA PHE A 557 14.60 41.84 10.02
C PHE A 557 15.70 42.41 9.11
N TYR A 558 15.96 43.71 9.20
CA TYR A 558 16.96 44.41 8.39
C TYR A 558 18.36 43.85 8.64
N ARG A 559 18.76 43.66 9.90
CA ARG A 559 20.06 43.06 10.24
C ARG A 559 20.24 41.64 9.68
N ALA A 560 19.16 40.88 9.60
CA ALA A 560 19.19 39.51 9.12
C ALA A 560 19.20 39.39 7.58
N ASN A 561 18.84 40.46 6.84
CA ASN A 561 18.56 40.38 5.39
C ASN A 561 19.22 41.49 4.54
N ALA A 562 19.90 42.46 5.14
CA ALA A 562 20.53 43.60 4.44
C ALA A 562 22.00 43.39 4.10
#